data_AF-A0A2D8A6L2-F1
#
_entry.id   AF-A0A2D8A6L2-F1
#
_cell.length_a   1.000
_cell.length_b   1.000
_cell.length_c   1.000
_cell.angle_alpha   90.00
_cell.angle_beta   90.00
_cell.angle_gamma   90.00
#
_symmetry.space_group_name_H-M   'P 1'
#
loop_
_entity.id
_entity.type
_entity.pdbx_description
1 polymer ?
#
loop_
_entity_poly.entity_id
_entity_poly.type
_entity_poly.pdbx_seq_one_letter_code
_entity_poly.pdbx_strand_id
1 'polypeptide(L)'
;MAMRGRSAIGMACLMLICIVSGCIETGDSGQSGETKDEDILLPEWKVGNNWLYTFITPQFGEDSARLVVAEIDNETGDYQVGISSEREAQRHAVINHNPFLGRMTIDGLSVYENGIPQQVFSFPWTVGDQWSFILFGQEWSATTVSINSGNARVSAESSE
;
A
#
# COMPACT_ATOMS: atom_id res chain seq x y z
N MET A 1 49.83 -39.09 30.73
CA MET A 1 48.60 -39.58 30.07
C MET A 1 47.51 -38.54 30.30
N ALA A 2 47.36 -37.60 29.37
CA ALA A 2 46.44 -36.46 29.48
C ALA A 2 45.36 -36.57 28.40
N MET A 3 44.20 -37.12 28.75
CA MET A 3 42.96 -36.99 27.99
C MET A 3 42.13 -35.87 28.62
N ARG A 4 42.44 -34.62 28.30
CA ARG A 4 41.57 -33.47 28.59
C ARG A 4 41.79 -32.43 27.51
N GLY A 5 40.79 -32.21 26.66
CA GLY A 5 40.82 -31.11 25.68
C GLY A 5 40.21 -31.38 24.30
N ARG A 6 39.62 -32.56 24.03
CA ARG A 6 39.05 -32.84 22.69
C ARG A 6 37.52 -32.67 22.60
N SER A 7 36.81 -32.59 23.74
CA SER A 7 35.34 -32.52 23.73
C SER A 7 34.77 -31.10 23.65
N ALA A 8 35.52 -30.07 24.05
CA ALA A 8 35.05 -28.69 24.01
C ALA A 8 35.06 -28.08 22.59
N ILE A 9 35.94 -28.59 21.71
CA ILE A 9 36.08 -28.09 20.34
C ILE A 9 34.91 -28.56 19.47
N GLY A 10 34.43 -29.80 19.65
CA GLY A 10 33.31 -30.34 18.88
C GLY A 10 31.98 -29.61 19.13
N MET A 11 31.76 -29.14 20.36
CA MET A 11 30.52 -28.45 20.74
C MET A 11 30.49 -26.98 20.29
N ALA A 12 31.64 -26.31 20.23
CA ALA A 12 31.76 -24.97 19.68
C ALA A 12 31.54 -24.94 18.14
N CYS A 13 31.98 -25.98 17.43
CA CYS A 13 31.71 -26.11 15.99
C CYS A 13 30.23 -26.33 15.66
N LEU A 14 29.49 -27.04 16.52
CA LEU A 14 28.06 -27.33 16.32
C LEU A 14 27.16 -26.09 16.48
N MET A 15 27.51 -25.13 17.35
CA MET A 15 26.73 -23.90 17.53
C MET A 15 26.94 -22.86 16.43
N LEU A 16 27.97 -23.01 15.59
CA LEU A 16 28.25 -22.09 14.48
C LEU A 16 27.43 -22.38 13.21
N ILE A 17 26.76 -23.54 13.14
CA ILE A 17 26.07 -24.00 11.92
C ILE A 17 24.58 -23.57 11.93
N CYS A 18 24.02 -23.21 13.09
CA CYS A 18 22.61 -22.83 13.23
C CYS A 18 22.28 -21.38 12.83
N ILE A 19 23.28 -20.58 12.42
CA ILE A 19 23.10 -19.16 12.07
C ILE A 19 22.83 -18.92 10.57
N VAL A 20 22.76 -19.97 9.75
CA VAL A 20 22.59 -19.86 8.28
C VAL A 20 21.31 -20.53 7.79
N SER A 21 20.26 -20.54 8.61
CA SER A 21 18.88 -20.77 8.16
C SER A 21 18.11 -19.45 8.12
N GLY A 22 18.71 -18.46 7.46
CA GLY A 22 17.98 -17.34 6.90
C GLY A 22 17.77 -17.64 5.42
N CYS A 23 16.55 -18.01 5.04
CA CYS A 23 16.13 -18.05 3.65
C CYS A 23 16.22 -16.62 3.08
N ILE A 24 17.33 -16.30 2.42
CA ILE A 24 17.26 -15.38 1.30
C ILE A 24 16.92 -16.25 0.10
N GLU A 25 15.63 -16.30 -0.19
CA GLU A 25 15.13 -16.61 -1.51
C GLU A 25 15.63 -15.49 -2.43
N THR A 26 16.83 -15.66 -2.98
CA THR A 26 17.27 -14.89 -4.15
C THR A 26 16.42 -15.39 -5.31
N GLY A 27 15.20 -14.87 -5.40
CA GLY A 27 14.46 -14.86 -6.64
C GLY A 27 15.35 -14.18 -7.67
N ASP A 28 15.73 -14.94 -8.69
CA ASP A 28 16.38 -14.46 -9.89
C ASP A 28 15.70 -13.16 -10.32
N SER A 29 16.45 -12.06 -10.21
CA SER A 29 16.05 -10.77 -10.74
C SER A 29 15.93 -10.94 -12.23
N GLY A 30 14.71 -11.29 -12.66
CA GLY A 30 14.32 -11.31 -14.05
C GLY A 30 14.79 -10.03 -14.69
N GLN A 31 15.72 -10.21 -15.62
CA GLN A 31 15.94 -9.39 -16.80
C GLN A 31 15.32 -7.99 -16.68
N SER A 32 16.17 -7.00 -16.39
CA SER A 32 15.87 -5.59 -16.62
C SER A 32 15.62 -5.40 -18.11
N GLY A 33 14.40 -5.69 -18.53
CA GLY A 33 13.81 -5.08 -19.71
C GLY A 33 13.73 -3.60 -19.40
N GLU A 34 14.30 -2.79 -20.27
CA GLU A 34 14.02 -1.36 -20.33
C GLU A 34 12.50 -1.21 -20.43
N THR A 35 11.85 -0.89 -19.30
CA THR A 35 10.44 -0.57 -19.30
C THR A 35 10.29 0.80 -19.94
N LYS A 36 9.89 0.79 -21.21
CA LYS A 36 9.34 1.95 -21.90
C LYS A 36 8.13 2.42 -21.07
N ASP A 37 8.06 3.72 -20.77
CA ASP A 37 6.98 4.44 -20.07
C ASP A 37 5.98 3.51 -19.35
N GLU A 38 6.22 3.29 -18.06
CA GLU A 38 5.57 2.26 -17.25
C GLU A 38 4.14 2.65 -16.89
N ASP A 39 3.16 2.10 -17.60
CA ASP A 39 1.76 2.15 -17.18
C ASP A 39 1.63 1.58 -15.75
N ILE A 40 1.20 2.41 -14.79
CA ILE A 40 0.92 1.94 -13.45
C ILE A 40 -0.46 1.26 -13.47
N LEU A 41 -0.44 -0.06 -13.43
CA LEU A 41 -1.64 -0.90 -13.47
C LEU A 41 -2.32 -1.00 -12.09
N LEU A 42 -3.59 -1.41 -12.08
CA LEU A 42 -4.32 -1.76 -10.87
C LEU A 42 -3.59 -2.91 -10.14
N PRO A 43 -3.15 -2.73 -8.89
CA PRO A 43 -2.48 -3.79 -8.17
C PRO A 43 -3.47 -4.83 -7.64
N GLU A 44 -3.05 -6.09 -7.62
CA GLU A 44 -3.73 -7.16 -6.87
C GLU A 44 -3.09 -7.29 -5.49
N TRP A 45 -3.90 -7.22 -4.42
CA TRP A 45 -3.41 -7.32 -3.06
C TRP A 45 -3.79 -8.64 -2.39
N LYS A 46 -2.91 -9.09 -1.50
CA LYS A 46 -3.14 -10.21 -0.58
C LYS A 46 -3.27 -9.68 0.85
N VAL A 47 -3.94 -10.44 1.72
CA VAL A 47 -3.98 -10.15 3.15
C VAL A 47 -2.57 -9.95 3.70
N GLY A 48 -2.36 -8.88 4.47
CA GLY A 48 -1.08 -8.45 5.01
C GLY A 48 -0.24 -7.57 4.08
N ASN A 49 -0.63 -7.41 2.80
CA ASN A 49 -0.04 -6.38 1.96
C ASN A 49 -0.38 -5.01 2.52
N ASN A 50 0.55 -4.08 2.35
CA ASN A 50 0.40 -2.72 2.82
C ASN A 50 0.82 -1.75 1.73
N TRP A 51 0.22 -0.58 1.78
CA TRP A 51 0.48 0.53 0.86
C TRP A 51 0.66 1.80 1.70
N LEU A 52 1.42 2.75 1.16
CA LEU A 52 1.57 4.08 1.72
C LEU A 52 0.98 5.05 0.71
N TYR A 53 0.07 5.92 1.16
CA TYR A 53 -0.33 7.08 0.39
C TYR A 53 -0.07 8.34 1.20
N THR A 54 0.10 9.42 0.45
CA THR A 54 0.35 10.75 0.98
C THR A 54 -0.61 11.71 0.30
N PHE A 55 -1.39 12.43 1.10
CA PHE A 55 -2.25 13.50 0.61
C PHE A 55 -1.75 14.84 1.16
N ILE A 56 -1.92 15.88 0.35
CA ILE A 56 -1.49 17.23 0.71
C ILE A 56 -2.70 18.15 0.60
N THR A 57 -3.06 18.81 1.69
CA THR A 57 -4.12 19.82 1.72
C THR A 57 -3.56 21.15 2.21
N PRO A 58 -4.12 22.29 1.77
CA PRO A 58 -3.69 23.60 2.29
C PRO A 58 -3.85 23.73 3.82
N GLN A 59 -4.89 23.10 4.40
CA GLN A 59 -5.23 23.24 5.82
C GLN A 59 -4.43 22.30 6.73
N PHE A 60 -4.12 21.08 6.27
CA PHE A 60 -3.46 20.05 7.10
C PHE A 60 -2.02 19.75 6.67
N GLY A 61 -1.54 20.34 5.57
CA GLY A 61 -0.21 20.07 5.04
C GLY A 61 -0.13 18.68 4.42
N GLU A 62 1.05 18.08 4.50
CA GLU A 62 1.31 16.70 4.04
C GLU A 62 0.99 15.71 5.17
N ASP A 63 0.08 14.77 4.89
CA ASP A 63 -0.24 13.66 5.79
C ASP A 63 -0.10 12.33 5.04
N SER A 64 0.48 11.34 5.73
CA SER A 64 0.81 10.04 5.15
C SER A 64 0.27 8.93 6.03
N ALA A 65 -0.45 8.00 5.40
CA ALA A 65 -1.05 6.87 6.11
C ALA A 65 -0.69 5.55 5.44
N ARG A 66 -0.30 4.57 6.27
CA ARG A 66 -0.06 3.20 5.84
C ARG A 66 -1.31 2.36 6.07
N LEU A 67 -1.88 1.89 4.97
CA LEU A 67 -3.02 1.01 4.95
C LEU A 67 -2.55 -0.45 4.85
N VAL A 68 -3.30 -1.36 5.46
CA VAL A 68 -3.00 -2.80 5.46
C VAL A 68 -4.26 -3.57 5.09
N VAL A 69 -4.15 -4.48 4.13
CA VAL A 69 -5.26 -5.37 3.76
C VAL A 69 -5.45 -6.39 4.88
N ALA A 70 -6.56 -6.28 5.60
CA ALA A 70 -6.92 -7.15 6.71
C ALA A 70 -7.66 -8.39 6.23
N GLU A 71 -8.56 -8.23 5.26
CA GLU A 71 -9.39 -9.30 4.70
C GLU A 71 -9.73 -9.00 3.24
N ILE A 72 -10.08 -10.04 2.48
CA ILE A 72 -10.57 -9.94 1.10
C ILE A 72 -11.94 -10.61 1.08
N ASP A 73 -12.99 -9.84 0.83
CA ASP A 73 -14.34 -10.32 0.65
C ASP A 73 -14.61 -10.53 -0.85
N ASN A 74 -14.52 -11.79 -1.29
CA ASN A 74 -14.77 -12.14 -2.68
C ASN A 74 -16.27 -12.20 -3.04
N GLU A 75 -17.16 -12.23 -2.04
CA GLU A 75 -18.61 -12.22 -2.31
C GLU A 75 -19.08 -10.82 -2.66
N THR A 76 -18.56 -9.80 -1.95
CA THR A 76 -18.87 -8.40 -2.24
C THR A 76 -17.91 -7.76 -3.25
N GLY A 77 -16.72 -8.34 -3.43
CA GLY A 77 -15.69 -7.79 -4.30
C GLY A 77 -14.92 -6.63 -3.64
N ASP A 78 -14.72 -6.69 -2.32
CA ASP A 78 -14.08 -5.63 -1.55
C ASP A 78 -12.83 -6.11 -0.80
N TYR A 79 -11.82 -5.25 -0.75
CA TYR A 79 -10.77 -5.29 0.26
C TYR A 79 -11.29 -4.68 1.55
N GLN A 80 -11.07 -5.36 2.68
CA GLN A 80 -11.17 -4.74 4.00
C GLN A 80 -9.78 -4.25 4.42
N VAL A 81 -9.69 -2.95 4.67
CA VAL A 81 -8.45 -2.23 4.85
C VAL A 81 -8.41 -1.62 6.26
N GLY A 82 -7.35 -1.95 6.99
CA GLY A 82 -7.00 -1.38 8.28
C GLY A 82 -5.88 -0.34 8.16
N ILE A 83 -5.53 0.28 9.29
CA ILE A 83 -4.44 1.26 9.40
C ILE A 83 -3.48 0.86 10.52
N SER A 84 -2.19 1.12 10.33
CA SER A 84 -1.16 0.74 11.31
C SER A 84 -1.06 1.68 12.51
N SER A 85 -1.88 2.73 12.58
CA SER A 85 -1.85 3.76 13.63
C SER A 85 -3.17 3.78 14.39
N GLU A 86 -3.11 3.48 15.70
CA GLU A 86 -4.29 3.52 16.58
C GLU A 86 -4.91 4.92 16.62
N ARG A 87 -4.09 5.97 16.67
CA ARG A 87 -4.56 7.36 16.66
C ARG A 87 -5.36 7.67 15.39
N GLU A 88 -4.88 7.21 14.23
CA GLU A 88 -5.58 7.43 12.96
C GLU A 88 -6.85 6.59 12.86
N ALA A 89 -6.83 5.34 13.34
CA ALA A 89 -8.04 4.52 13.46
C ALA A 89 -9.10 5.20 14.34
N GLN A 90 -8.70 5.77 15.49
CA GLN A 90 -9.58 6.51 16.39
C GLN A 90 -10.13 7.77 15.72
N ARG A 91 -9.31 8.54 15.00
CA ARG A 91 -9.76 9.73 14.27
C ARG A 91 -10.75 9.36 13.17
N HIS A 92 -10.52 8.28 12.43
CA HIS A 92 -11.49 7.79 11.45
C HIS A 92 -12.82 7.39 12.13
N ALA A 93 -12.78 6.64 13.23
CA ALA A 93 -13.99 6.19 13.92
C ALA A 93 -14.85 7.35 14.47
N VAL A 94 -14.23 8.46 14.90
CA VAL A 94 -14.96 9.58 15.53
C VAL A 94 -15.38 10.65 14.52
N ILE A 95 -14.52 10.98 13.56
CA ILE A 95 -14.73 12.12 12.64
C ILE A 95 -14.56 11.77 11.16
N ASN A 96 -14.49 10.49 10.79
CA ASN A 96 -14.28 10.01 9.42
C ASN A 96 -13.09 10.67 8.71
N HIS A 97 -11.97 10.80 9.43
CA HIS A 97 -10.82 11.56 8.93
C HIS A 97 -10.16 10.97 7.68
N ASN A 98 -10.15 9.64 7.56
CA ASN A 98 -9.48 8.94 6.47
C ASN A 98 -10.49 8.19 5.60
N PRO A 99 -10.80 8.65 4.37
CA PRO A 99 -11.81 8.03 3.53
C PRO A 99 -11.38 6.69 2.94
N PHE A 100 -10.10 6.34 3.00
CA PHE A 100 -9.54 5.09 2.49
C PHE A 100 -9.53 3.97 3.53
N LEU A 101 -9.96 4.24 4.77
CA LEU A 101 -10.07 3.22 5.80
C LEU A 101 -11.41 2.49 5.71
N GLY A 102 -11.41 1.18 5.97
CA GLY A 102 -12.61 0.36 5.96
C GLY A 102 -12.69 -0.52 4.72
N ARG A 103 -13.48 -0.13 3.71
CA ARG A 103 -13.71 -0.94 2.51
C ARG A 103 -13.22 -0.22 1.26
N MET A 104 -12.65 -0.99 0.34
CA MET A 104 -12.28 -0.53 -1.00
C MET A 104 -12.64 -1.59 -2.03
N THR A 105 -13.14 -1.19 -3.20
CA THR A 105 -13.45 -2.17 -4.26
C THR A 105 -12.17 -2.84 -4.77
N ILE A 106 -12.25 -4.13 -5.07
CA ILE A 106 -11.15 -4.85 -5.75
C ILE A 106 -10.95 -4.28 -7.15
N ASP A 107 -12.07 -4.04 -7.84
CA ASP A 107 -12.10 -3.42 -9.17
C ASP A 107 -11.93 -1.91 -9.04
N GLY A 108 -10.69 -1.42 -9.19
CA GLY A 108 -10.38 0.00 -9.28
C GLY A 108 -10.04 0.71 -7.96
N LEU A 109 -9.99 0.00 -6.83
CA LEU A 109 -9.63 0.57 -5.52
C LEU A 109 -10.51 1.76 -5.11
N SER A 110 -11.80 1.71 -5.44
CA SER A 110 -12.75 2.79 -5.11
C SER A 110 -13.04 2.81 -3.63
N VAL A 111 -13.06 4.00 -3.02
CA VAL A 111 -13.41 4.20 -1.61
C VAL A 111 -14.90 4.34 -1.44
N TYR A 112 -15.45 3.96 -0.29
CA TYR A 112 -16.88 4.11 -0.04
C TYR A 112 -17.18 5.41 0.70
N GLU A 113 -18.01 6.26 0.09
CA GLU A 113 -18.60 7.43 0.74
C GLU A 113 -20.10 7.22 0.90
N ASN A 114 -20.59 7.25 2.15
CA ASN A 114 -22.00 6.99 2.47
C ASN A 114 -22.55 5.68 1.85
N GLY A 115 -21.68 4.67 1.71
CA GLY A 115 -22.02 3.37 1.12
C GLY A 115 -21.98 3.31 -0.41
N ILE A 116 -21.59 4.39 -1.08
CA ILE A 116 -21.44 4.43 -2.55
C ILE A 116 -19.94 4.44 -2.90
N PRO A 117 -19.47 3.53 -3.78
CA PRO A 117 -18.09 3.56 -4.28
C PRO A 117 -17.78 4.85 -5.05
N GLN A 118 -16.63 5.45 -4.77
CA GLN A 118 -16.09 6.64 -5.40
C GLN A 118 -14.72 6.30 -6.00
N GLN A 119 -14.60 6.47 -7.31
CA GLN A 119 -13.39 6.15 -8.06
C GLN A 119 -12.36 7.27 -7.91
N VAL A 120 -11.62 7.26 -6.81
CA VAL A 120 -10.58 8.26 -6.53
C VAL A 120 -9.32 8.02 -7.38
N PHE A 121 -9.10 6.79 -7.86
CA PHE A 121 -7.93 6.41 -8.66
C PHE A 121 -8.30 6.12 -10.12
N SER A 122 -7.41 6.50 -11.05
CA SER A 122 -7.59 6.29 -12.49
C SER A 122 -6.63 5.24 -13.00
N PHE A 123 -6.81 3.98 -12.60
CA PHE A 123 -6.03 2.87 -13.14
C PHE A 123 -6.56 2.41 -14.52
N PRO A 124 -5.69 2.02 -15.48
CA PRO A 124 -4.26 2.25 -15.46
C PRO A 124 -3.94 3.75 -15.62
N TRP A 125 -2.88 4.20 -14.96
CA TRP A 125 -2.55 5.62 -14.95
C TRP A 125 -1.98 6.09 -16.29
N THR A 126 -2.61 7.09 -16.91
CA THR A 126 -2.05 7.82 -18.05
C THR A 126 -1.88 9.31 -17.70
N VAL A 127 -0.73 9.90 -18.05
CA VAL A 127 -0.50 11.35 -17.86
C VAL A 127 -1.51 12.14 -18.69
N GLY A 128 -2.20 13.09 -18.05
CA GLY A 128 -3.25 13.89 -18.67
C GLY A 128 -4.67 13.32 -18.55
N ASP A 129 -4.83 12.10 -18.02
CA ASP A 129 -6.17 11.57 -17.71
C ASP A 129 -6.91 12.48 -16.73
N GLN A 130 -8.20 12.68 -16.98
CA GLN A 130 -9.09 13.49 -16.16
C GLN A 130 -10.31 12.68 -15.77
N TRP A 131 -10.71 12.78 -14.50
CA TRP A 131 -11.91 12.15 -13.98
C TRP A 131 -12.45 12.96 -12.80
N SER A 132 -13.68 12.66 -12.40
CA SER A 132 -14.34 13.30 -11.28
C SER A 132 -14.83 12.26 -10.29
N PHE A 133 -14.82 12.62 -9.01
CA PHE A 133 -15.33 11.79 -7.92
C PHE A 133 -15.85 12.67 -6.79
N ILE A 134 -16.65 12.09 -5.90
CA ILE A 134 -17.10 12.75 -4.68
C ILE A 134 -16.23 12.27 -3.52
N LEU A 135 -15.72 13.20 -2.72
CA LEU A 135 -14.99 12.90 -1.50
C LEU A 135 -15.22 14.01 -0.48
N PHE A 136 -15.52 13.61 0.75
CA PHE A 136 -15.96 14.49 1.83
C PHE A 136 -17.21 15.32 1.47
N GLY A 137 -18.10 14.74 0.66
CA GLY A 137 -19.32 15.39 0.17
C GLY A 137 -19.09 16.48 -0.88
N GLN A 138 -17.85 16.65 -1.36
CA GLN A 138 -17.48 17.63 -2.38
C GLN A 138 -17.15 16.92 -3.69
N GLU A 139 -17.49 17.54 -4.82
CA GLU A 139 -17.09 17.06 -6.14
C GLU A 139 -15.69 17.56 -6.49
N TRP A 140 -14.83 16.63 -6.90
CA TRP A 140 -13.45 16.90 -7.28
C TRP A 140 -13.26 16.62 -8.75
N SER A 141 -12.51 17.48 -9.43
CA SER A 141 -11.98 17.25 -10.77
C SER A 141 -10.49 16.96 -10.66
N ALA A 142 -10.09 15.74 -10.99
CA ALA A 142 -8.72 15.26 -10.87
C ALA A 142 -8.02 15.15 -12.21
N THR A 143 -6.70 15.28 -12.21
CA THR A 143 -5.84 15.10 -13.37
C THR A 143 -4.52 14.43 -12.97
N THR A 144 -4.10 13.42 -13.74
CA THR A 144 -2.77 12.82 -13.61
C THR A 144 -1.71 13.78 -14.14
N VAL A 145 -0.90 14.35 -13.26
CA VAL A 145 0.11 15.37 -13.58
C VAL A 145 1.40 14.74 -14.09
N SER A 146 1.88 13.70 -13.44
CA SER A 146 3.10 13.00 -13.84
C SER A 146 3.12 11.56 -13.34
N ILE A 147 3.91 10.73 -14.02
CA ILE A 147 4.25 9.38 -13.58
C ILE A 147 5.77 9.30 -13.54
N ASN A 148 6.34 9.05 -12.36
CA ASN A 148 7.78 9.00 -12.16
C ASN A 148 8.15 7.81 -11.29
N SER A 149 8.99 6.90 -11.82
CA SER A 149 9.50 5.74 -11.08
C SER A 149 8.39 4.94 -10.37
N GLY A 150 7.32 4.63 -11.09
CA GLY A 150 6.16 3.88 -10.55
C GLY A 150 5.26 4.67 -9.60
N ASN A 151 5.44 5.99 -9.44
CA ASN A 151 4.58 6.85 -8.63
C ASN A 151 3.78 7.81 -9.53
N ALA A 152 2.45 7.72 -9.45
CA ALA A 152 1.55 8.69 -10.08
C ALA A 152 1.35 9.90 -9.16
N ARG A 153 1.49 11.11 -9.72
CA ARG A 153 1.12 12.36 -9.05
C ARG A 153 -0.18 12.87 -9.63
N VAL A 154 -1.19 13.04 -8.77
CA VAL A 154 -2.51 13.54 -9.13
C VAL A 154 -2.72 14.93 -8.52
N SER A 155 -3.30 15.84 -9.30
CA SER A 155 -3.85 17.10 -8.81
C SER A 155 -5.36 17.03 -8.87
N ALA A 156 -6.06 17.47 -7.83
CA ALA A 156 -7.51 17.53 -7.81
C ALA A 156 -7.98 18.89 -7.30
N GLU A 157 -8.99 19.45 -7.96
CA GLU A 157 -9.59 20.74 -7.63
C GLU A 157 -11.09 20.58 -7.39
N SER A 158 -11.59 21.26 -6.37
CA SER A 158 -13.02 21.41 -6.09
C SER A 158 -13.39 22.89 -6.29
N SER A 159 -14.62 23.14 -6.74
CA SER A 159 -15.14 24.51 -6.90
C SER A 159 -15.61 25.14 -5.58
N GLU A 160 -15.59 24.39 -4.48
CA GLU A 160 -16.07 24.81 -3.16
C GLU A 160 -15.00 25.50 -2.30
#